data_AF-A0A7S1HQZ0-F1
#
_entry.id   AF-A0A7S1HQZ0-F1
#
_cell.length_a   1.000
_cell.length_b   1.000
_cell.length_c   1.000
_cell.angle_alpha   90.00
_cell.angle_beta   90.00
_cell.angle_gamma   90.00
#
_symmetry.space_group_name_H-M   'P 1'
#
loop_
_entity.id
_entity.type
_entity.pdbx_description
1 polymer ?
#
loop_
_entity_poly.entity_id
_entity_poly.type
_entity_poly.pdbx_seq_one_letter_code
_entity_poly.pdbx_strand_id
1 'polypeptide(L)'
;RRRRRRGESGSTMNFDEGAVFFSNQRYTADDEENVERGHVAQQRFATFLRSFRDDEGDTFVYRDQLLRNKDKVRVKLEHVRQFDDELGDLLVNRPAEYLALLESAASAVLLSLQATA
;
A
#
# COMPACT_ATOMS: atom_id res chain seq x y z
N ARG A 1 -39.39 -47.74 -4.25
CA ARG A 1 -39.52 -46.25 -4.39
C ARG A 1 -38.11 -45.68 -4.36
N ARG A 2 -37.55 -45.36 -5.54
CA ARG A 2 -37.23 -43.99 -6.02
C ARG A 2 -36.20 -43.26 -5.13
N ARG A 3 -34.94 -43.13 -5.62
CA ARG A 3 -34.33 -41.91 -6.24
C ARG A 3 -34.03 -40.84 -5.17
N ARG A 4 -32.86 -40.20 -5.01
CA ARG A 4 -31.79 -39.64 -5.88
C ARG A 4 -30.57 -39.38 -4.98
N ARG A 5 -29.33 -39.68 -5.39
CA ARG A 5 -28.33 -38.77 -6.02
C ARG A 5 -28.02 -37.47 -5.26
N ARG A 6 -26.70 -37.20 -5.23
CA ARG A 6 -25.99 -35.92 -5.11
C ARG A 6 -26.00 -35.30 -3.70
N GLY A 7 -24.89 -34.77 -3.21
CA GLY A 7 -23.61 -34.48 -3.86
C GLY A 7 -22.69 -33.82 -2.84
N GLU A 8 -21.41 -33.87 -3.15
CA GLU A 8 -20.34 -33.15 -2.48
C GLU A 8 -20.77 -31.74 -2.06
N SER A 9 -20.49 -31.39 -0.81
CA SER A 9 -20.15 -30.01 -0.48
C SER A 9 -18.79 -30.07 0.21
N GLY A 10 -17.77 -30.19 -0.63
CA GLY A 10 -16.49 -29.63 -0.29
C GLY A 10 -16.75 -28.18 0.08
N SER A 11 -16.60 -27.85 1.36
CA SER A 11 -16.40 -26.47 1.75
C SER A 11 -15.05 -26.10 1.16
N THR A 12 -15.13 -25.46 0.00
CA THR A 12 -14.09 -24.70 -0.64
C THR A 12 -13.45 -23.84 0.44
N MET A 13 -12.27 -24.26 0.91
CA MET A 13 -11.30 -23.33 1.47
C MET A 13 -11.12 -22.28 0.39
N ASN A 14 -11.78 -21.14 0.60
CA ASN A 14 -11.63 -19.97 -0.23
C ASN A 14 -10.22 -19.45 0.07
N PHE A 15 -9.23 -20.11 -0.52
CA PHE A 15 -7.83 -19.69 -0.62
C PHE A 15 -7.75 -18.54 -1.64
N ASP A 16 -8.63 -17.55 -1.46
CA ASP A 16 -8.74 -16.34 -2.26
C ASP A 16 -8.41 -15.14 -1.37
N GLU A 17 -7.34 -15.29 -0.61
CA GLU A 17 -6.54 -14.16 -0.16
C GLU A 17 -5.16 -14.44 -0.73
N GLY A 18 -5.02 -14.08 -2.01
CA GLY A 18 -3.73 -13.95 -2.67
C GLY A 18 -2.93 -12.89 -1.96
N ALA A 19 -2.37 -13.24 -0.81
CA ALA A 19 -1.30 -12.51 -0.17
C ALA A 19 -0.14 -12.54 -1.17
N VAL A 20 0.00 -11.45 -1.90
CA VAL A 20 1.16 -11.20 -2.76
C VAL A 20 2.33 -11.01 -1.80
N PHE A 21 2.92 -12.11 -1.37
CA PHE A 21 4.18 -12.09 -0.65
C PHE A 21 5.25 -11.70 -1.67
N PHE A 22 5.67 -10.43 -1.64
CA PHE A 22 6.93 -10.03 -2.23
C PHE A 22 8.03 -10.86 -1.57
N SER A 23 8.42 -11.94 -2.24
CA SER A 23 9.40 -12.89 -1.75
C SER A 23 10.80 -12.32 -1.96
N ASN A 24 11.38 -11.71 -0.92
CA ASN A 24 12.84 -11.67 -0.78
C ASN A 24 13.39 -11.54 0.66
N GLN A 25 12.60 -11.67 1.73
CA GLN A 25 13.16 -11.54 3.08
C GLN A 25 13.39 -12.90 3.76
N ARG A 26 14.61 -13.10 4.23
CA ARG A 26 15.07 -14.29 4.95
C ARG A 26 14.65 -14.14 6.42
N TYR A 27 13.46 -14.63 6.77
CA TYR A 27 12.83 -14.38 8.07
C TYR A 27 13.56 -15.02 9.25
N THR A 28 13.97 -14.18 10.19
CA THR A 28 14.14 -14.51 11.62
C THR A 28 12.99 -13.87 12.42
N ALA A 29 12.73 -14.28 13.67
CA ALA A 29 11.60 -13.74 14.45
C ALA A 29 11.65 -12.20 14.67
N ASP A 30 12.83 -11.59 14.53
CA ASP A 30 13.03 -10.13 14.56
C ASP A 30 12.55 -9.46 13.24
N ASP A 31 12.61 -10.18 12.11
CA ASP A 31 12.11 -9.72 10.81
C ASP A 31 10.58 -9.63 10.77
N GLU A 32 9.85 -10.45 11.54
CA GLU A 32 8.38 -10.43 11.52
C GLU A 32 7.83 -9.09 12.01
N GLU A 33 8.33 -8.59 13.14
CA GLU A 33 7.93 -7.27 13.67
C GLU A 33 8.35 -6.14 12.73
N ASN A 34 9.51 -6.26 12.09
CA ASN A 34 10.01 -5.27 11.13
C ASN A 34 9.16 -5.24 9.86
N VAL A 35 8.77 -6.42 9.35
CA VAL A 35 7.89 -6.55 8.17
C VAL A 35 6.49 -6.02 8.47
N GLU A 36 5.93 -6.29 9.65
CA GLU A 36 4.66 -5.69 10.06
C GLU A 36 4.74 -4.16 10.09
N ARG A 37 5.80 -3.59 10.67
CA ARG A 37 6.03 -2.14 10.69
C ARG A 37 6.19 -1.56 9.28
N GLY A 38 6.90 -2.26 8.39
CA GLY A 38 7.07 -1.87 6.99
C GLY A 38 5.74 -1.89 6.22
N HIS A 39 4.93 -2.93 6.42
CA HIS A 39 3.59 -3.04 5.82
C HIS A 39 2.66 -1.92 6.30
N VAL A 40 2.65 -1.62 7.61
CA VAL A 40 1.86 -0.52 8.18
C VAL A 40 2.31 0.82 7.60
N ALA A 41 3.62 1.07 7.53
CA ALA A 41 4.16 2.29 6.93
C ALA A 41 3.76 2.42 5.44
N GLN A 42 3.83 1.33 4.68
CA GLN A 42 3.40 1.29 3.28
C GLN A 42 1.91 1.62 3.12
N GLN A 43 1.04 1.09 3.98
CA GLN A 43 -0.39 1.43 3.97
C GLN A 43 -0.65 2.90 4.31
N ARG A 44 0.11 3.46 5.27
CA ARG A 44 0.06 4.88 5.61
C ARG A 44 0.49 5.75 4.42
N PHE A 45 1.58 5.41 3.74
CA PHE A 45 2.01 6.08 2.51
C PHE A 45 0.94 6.02 1.41
N ALA A 46 0.32 4.85 1.20
CA ALA A 46 -0.75 4.71 0.21
C ALA A 46 -1.95 5.60 0.54
N THR A 47 -2.31 5.71 1.82
CA THR A 47 -3.39 6.58 2.30
C THR A 47 -3.06 8.04 2.11
N PHE A 48 -1.82 8.44 2.43
CA PHE A 48 -1.29 9.78 2.17
C PHE A 48 -1.41 10.17 0.70
N LEU A 49 -0.89 9.34 -0.21
CA LEU A 49 -0.91 9.63 -1.66
C LEU A 49 -2.33 9.74 -2.22
N ARG A 50 -3.31 9.02 -1.64
CA ARG A 50 -4.72 9.06 -2.06
C ARG A 50 -5.47 10.26 -1.48
N SER A 51 -5.21 10.60 -0.22
CA SER A 51 -6.10 11.44 0.58
C SER A 51 -5.54 12.82 0.87
N PHE A 52 -4.23 13.03 0.69
CA PHE A 52 -3.60 14.31 0.97
C PHE A 52 -4.13 15.38 0.02
N ARG A 53 -4.57 16.49 0.62
CA ARG A 53 -5.02 17.70 -0.05
C ARG A 53 -4.11 18.84 0.37
N ASP A 54 -3.90 19.78 -0.54
CA ASP A 54 -3.18 21.01 -0.21
C ASP A 54 -3.95 21.83 0.84
N ASP A 55 -3.31 22.82 1.46
CA ASP A 55 -3.92 23.70 2.46
C ASP A 55 -5.16 24.44 1.91
N GLU A 56 -5.22 24.68 0.59
CA GLU A 56 -6.40 25.23 -0.09
C GLU A 56 -7.58 24.23 -0.21
N GLY A 57 -7.35 22.95 0.07
CA GLY A 57 -8.38 21.93 0.31
C GLY A 57 -9.13 21.38 -0.91
N ASP A 58 -8.94 21.97 -2.10
CA ASP A 58 -9.78 21.68 -3.27
C ASP A 58 -9.28 20.50 -4.13
N THR A 59 -7.97 20.22 -4.13
CA THR A 59 -7.36 19.24 -5.05
C THR A 59 -6.51 18.18 -4.34
N PHE A 60 -6.66 16.92 -4.76
CA PHE A 60 -5.78 15.82 -4.36
C PHE A 60 -4.46 15.89 -5.12
N VAL A 61 -3.49 16.60 -4.55
CA VAL A 61 -2.22 16.95 -5.19
C VAL A 61 -1.47 15.73 -5.73
N TYR A 62 -1.28 14.70 -4.91
CA TYR A 62 -0.47 13.53 -5.30
C TYR A 62 -1.22 12.56 -6.19
N ARG A 63 -2.55 12.44 -6.01
CA ARG A 63 -3.40 11.64 -6.89
C ARG A 63 -3.36 12.16 -8.32
N ASP A 64 -3.55 13.45 -8.51
CA ASP A 64 -3.52 14.10 -9.82
C ASP A 64 -2.12 14.01 -10.44
N GLN A 65 -1.06 14.20 -9.64
CA GLN A 65 0.32 13.99 -10.10
C GLN A 65 0.58 12.58 -10.61
N LEU A 66 0.12 11.54 -9.90
CA LEU A 66 0.29 10.13 -10.29
C LEU A 66 -0.49 9.81 -11.58
N LEU A 67 -1.69 10.37 -11.75
CA LEU A 67 -2.47 10.20 -12.97
C LEU A 67 -1.82 10.88 -14.18
N ARG A 68 -1.23 12.07 -13.98
CA ARG A 68 -0.52 12.81 -15.04
C ARG A 68 0.85 12.22 -15.37
N ASN A 69 1.59 11.77 -14.36
CA ASN A 69 2.94 11.23 -14.47
C ASN A 69 3.01 9.86 -13.81
N LYS A 70 2.92 8.82 -14.62
CA LYS A 70 2.85 7.43 -14.16
C LYS A 70 4.17 6.89 -13.60
N ASP A 71 5.30 7.45 -14.04
CA ASP A 71 6.63 6.97 -13.69
C ASP A 71 7.28 7.71 -12.51
N LYS A 72 6.77 8.88 -12.13
CA LYS A 72 7.38 9.71 -11.08
C LYS A 72 6.36 10.56 -10.33
N VAL A 73 6.53 10.65 -9.03
CA VAL A 73 5.80 11.56 -8.14
C VAL A 73 6.78 12.43 -7.37
N ARG A 74 6.50 13.72 -7.25
CA ARG A 74 7.30 14.64 -6.43
C ARG A 74 6.59 14.85 -5.11
N VAL A 75 7.08 14.18 -4.07
CA VAL A 75 6.54 14.31 -2.71
C VAL A 75 7.36 15.33 -1.94
N LYS A 76 6.68 16.31 -1.33
CA LYS A 76 7.34 17.22 -0.39
C LYS A 76 7.38 16.58 1.00
N LEU A 77 8.53 16.62 1.65
CA LEU A 77 8.68 16.07 3.00
C LEU A 77 7.80 16.80 4.02
N GLU A 78 7.60 18.12 3.84
CA GLU A 78 6.72 18.94 4.70
C GLU A 78 5.27 18.41 4.71
N HIS A 79 4.75 17.96 3.56
CA HIS A 79 3.41 17.40 3.43
C HIS A 79 3.33 16.01 4.09
N VAL A 80 4.39 15.21 4.01
CA VAL A 80 4.43 13.92 4.70
C VAL A 80 4.36 14.12 6.21
N ARG A 81 5.16 15.05 6.75
CA ARG A 81 5.14 15.39 8.19
C ARG A 81 3.80 15.98 8.64
N GLN A 82 3.15 16.78 7.80
CA GLN A 82 1.82 17.31 8.09
C GLN A 82 0.77 16.18 8.20
N PHE A 83 0.92 15.10 7.43
CA PHE A 83 0.02 13.95 7.47
C PHE A 83 0.35 13.00 8.62
N ASP A 84 1.62 12.64 8.77
CA ASP A 84 2.14 11.76 9.82
C ASP A 84 3.61 12.14 10.10
N ASP A 85 3.82 12.77 11.27
CA ASP A 85 5.13 13.28 11.68
C ASP A 85 6.15 12.14 11.85
N GLU A 86 5.72 11.00 12.41
CA GLU A 86 6.55 9.80 12.59
C GLU A 86 6.99 9.25 11.24
N LEU A 87 6.09 9.20 10.26
CA LEU A 87 6.39 8.75 8.90
C LEU A 87 7.42 9.67 8.21
N GLY A 88 7.30 10.98 8.42
CA GLY A 88 8.26 11.97 7.94
C GLY A 88 9.63 11.82 8.59
N ASP A 89 9.68 11.56 9.89
CA ASP A 89 10.93 11.32 10.61
C ASP A 89 11.59 10.00 10.21
N LEU A 90 10.82 8.95 9.95
CA LEU A 90 11.33 7.67 9.45
C LEU A 90 11.96 7.81 8.05
N LEU A 91 11.38 8.64 7.18
CA LEU A 91 12.00 8.95 5.87
C LEU A 91 13.35 9.67 6.01
N VAL A 92 13.51 10.53 7.01
CA VAL A 92 14.78 11.23 7.26
C VAL A 92 15.80 10.30 7.91
N ASN A 93 15.38 9.49 8.87
CA ASN A 93 16.26 8.62 9.66
C ASN A 93 16.66 7.35 8.90
N ARG A 94 15.78 6.81 8.05
CA ARG A 94 15.97 5.56 7.28
C ARG A 94 15.48 5.70 5.83
N PRO A 95 16.08 6.60 5.03
CA PRO A 95 15.59 6.88 3.68
C PRO A 95 15.61 5.66 2.76
N ALA A 96 16.64 4.82 2.82
CA ALA A 96 16.75 3.66 1.92
C ALA A 96 15.61 2.64 2.07
N GLU A 97 15.13 2.45 3.31
CA GLU A 97 14.07 1.50 3.63
C GLU A 97 12.69 2.11 3.32
N TYR A 98 12.44 3.32 3.82
CA TYR A 98 11.12 3.95 3.72
C TYR A 98 10.84 4.57 2.35
N LEU A 99 11.86 4.95 1.56
CA LEU A 99 11.66 5.36 0.17
C LEU A 99 11.19 4.21 -0.70
N ALA A 100 11.77 3.01 -0.54
CA ALA A 100 11.34 1.83 -1.29
C ALA A 100 9.87 1.46 -0.97
N LEU A 101 9.46 1.62 0.30
CA LEU A 101 8.07 1.45 0.71
C LEU A 101 7.15 2.51 0.11
N LEU A 102 7.59 3.78 0.05
CA LEU A 102 6.85 4.86 -0.58
C LEU A 102 6.67 4.61 -2.09
N GLU A 103 7.70 4.16 -2.80
CA GLU A 103 7.63 3.82 -4.23
C GLU A 103 6.68 2.64 -4.49
N SER A 104 6.74 1.62 -3.64
CA SER A 104 5.83 0.48 -3.68
C SER A 104 4.38 0.91 -3.44
N ALA A 105 4.15 1.78 -2.44
CA ALA A 105 2.85 2.37 -2.17
C ALA A 105 2.34 3.22 -3.34
N ALA A 106 3.19 4.06 -3.94
CA ALA A 106 2.83 4.87 -5.09
C ALA A 106 2.41 4.04 -6.29
N SER A 107 3.14 2.96 -6.57
CA SER A 107 2.82 2.00 -7.64
C SER A 107 1.46 1.32 -7.39
N ALA A 108 1.23 0.85 -6.16
CA ALA A 108 -0.04 0.23 -5.78
C ALA A 108 -1.22 1.22 -5.87
N VAL A 109 -1.02 2.48 -5.46
CA VAL A 109 -2.02 3.54 -5.59
C VAL A 109 -2.31 3.80 -7.06
N LEU A 110 -1.29 3.98 -7.89
CA LEU A 110 -1.46 4.22 -9.33
C LEU A 110 -2.26 3.08 -10.00
N LEU A 111 -1.92 1.83 -9.72
CA LEU A 111 -2.66 0.68 -10.22
C LEU A 111 -4.13 0.71 -9.78
N SER A 112 -4.39 1.01 -8.51
CA SER A 112 -5.77 1.12 -7.99
C SER A 112 -6.56 2.25 -8.65
N LEU A 113 -5.91 3.38 -8.95
CA LEU A 113 -6.52 4.51 -9.62
C LEU A 113 -6.86 4.18 -11.08
N GLN A 114 -5.99 3.45 -11.77
CA GLN A 114 -6.21 2.98 -13.13
C GLN A 114 -7.30 1.91 -13.22
N ALA A 115 -7.44 1.06 -12.21
CA ALA A 115 -8.51 0.05 -12.17
C ALA A 115 -9.90 0.65 -11.92
N THR A 116 -9.97 1.86 -11.35
CA THR A 116 -11.23 2.55 -11.03
C THR A 116 -11.61 3.60 -12.08
N ALA A 117 -10.72 3.90 -13.04
CA ALA A 117 -10.92 4.86 -14.12
C ALA A 117 -11.46 4.17 -15.38
#